data_AF-A0A2R4TA23-F1
#
_entry.id   AF-A0A2R4TA23-F1
#
_cell.length_a   1.000
_cell.length_b   1.000
_cell.length_c   1.000
_cell.angle_alpha   90.00
_cell.angle_beta   90.00
_cell.angle_gamma   90.00
#
_symmetry.space_group_name_H-M   'P 1'
#
loop_
_entity.id
_entity.type
_entity.pdbx_description
1 polymer ?
#
loop_
_entity_poly.entity_id
_entity_poly.type
_entity_poly.pdbx_seq_one_letter_code
_entity_poly.pdbx_strand_id
1 'polypeptide(L)'
;MHALTPQQPLTVRVFTQRFSATRRGARLARHLALHQLHAWGIPYDSDPSDTAAVLVAELAANAVTHGRVPGRDYELTLTLSPDTLRIEVSDTRTEQRPPRPGDVPHPPALAESGRGLVLVEALASRWEVLERGGLGKTVRAELDLR
;
A
#
# COMPACT_ATOMS: atom_id res chain seq x y z
N MET A 1 22.26 -33.38 -24.98
CA MET A 1 22.06 -33.35 -23.51
C MET A 1 21.65 -31.94 -23.11
N HIS A 2 20.34 -31.65 -23.04
CA HIS A 2 19.86 -30.34 -22.59
C HIS A 2 19.95 -30.28 -21.06
N ALA A 3 20.80 -29.40 -20.54
CA ALA A 3 20.82 -29.08 -19.12
C ALA A 3 19.51 -28.35 -18.79
N LEU A 4 18.68 -28.96 -17.94
CA LEU A 4 17.55 -28.31 -17.30
C LEU A 4 18.13 -27.22 -16.40
N THR A 5 17.94 -25.96 -16.78
CA THR A 5 18.25 -24.82 -15.92
C THR A 5 17.42 -24.97 -14.64
N PRO A 6 18.01 -24.97 -13.44
CA PRO A 6 17.22 -25.01 -12.22
C PRO A 6 16.37 -23.74 -12.16
N GLN A 7 15.05 -23.89 -12.28
CA GLN A 7 14.09 -22.82 -11.98
C GLN A 7 14.24 -22.49 -10.50
N GLN A 8 14.94 -21.39 -10.20
CA GLN A 8 14.99 -20.87 -8.84
C GLN A 8 13.55 -20.55 -8.39
N PRO A 9 13.11 -21.03 -7.22
CA PRO A 9 11.79 -20.69 -6.72
C PRO A 9 11.74 -19.18 -6.49
N LEU A 10 10.87 -18.48 -7.26
CA LEU A 10 10.57 -17.07 -7.03
C LEU A 10 9.96 -16.97 -5.62
N THR A 11 10.77 -16.59 -4.64
CA THR A 11 10.34 -16.58 -3.25
C THR A 11 9.45 -15.36 -3.05
N VAL A 12 8.14 -15.57 -3.02
CA VAL A 12 7.17 -14.54 -2.64
C VAL A 12 7.18 -14.42 -1.12
N ARG A 13 7.44 -13.22 -0.60
CA ARG A 13 7.38 -12.93 0.84
C ARG A 13 6.16 -12.08 1.13
N VAL A 14 5.45 -12.39 2.21
CA VAL A 14 4.21 -11.70 2.59
C VAL A 14 4.27 -11.28 4.05
N PHE A 15 3.80 -10.07 4.31
CA PHE A 15 3.58 -9.54 5.66
C PHE A 15 2.18 -8.96 5.72
N THR A 16 1.39 -9.34 6.71
CA THR A 16 0.04 -8.82 6.94
C THR A 16 -0.10 -8.40 8.39
N GLN A 17 -0.63 -7.20 8.61
CA GLN A 17 -0.91 -6.71 9.96
C GLN A 17 -2.13 -5.79 10.00
N ARG A 18 -2.87 -5.86 11.11
CA ARG A 18 -4.02 -4.98 11.37
C ARG A 18 -3.64 -3.82 12.28
N PHE A 19 -4.27 -2.69 12.03
CA PHE A 19 -4.01 -1.44 12.72
C PHE A 19 -5.31 -0.72 13.02
N SER A 20 -5.40 -0.14 14.22
CA SER A 20 -6.51 0.74 14.55
C SER A 20 -6.58 1.93 13.60
N ALA A 21 -7.78 2.28 13.15
CA ALA A 21 -8.07 3.40 12.26
C ALA A 21 -7.89 4.76 12.96
N THR A 22 -6.64 5.06 13.35
CA THR A 22 -6.19 6.26 14.05
C THR A 22 -4.88 6.76 13.43
N ARG A 23 -4.55 8.04 13.66
CA ARG A 23 -3.25 8.61 13.24
C ARG A 23 -2.04 7.85 13.80
N ARG A 24 -2.14 7.32 15.02
CA ARG A 24 -1.08 6.50 15.61
C ARG A 24 -0.94 5.16 14.88
N GLY A 25 -2.06 4.53 14.53
CA GLY A 25 -2.09 3.31 13.72
C GLY A 25 -1.45 3.52 12.35
N ALA A 26 -1.75 4.61 11.65
CA ALA A 26 -1.11 4.95 10.36
C ALA A 26 0.40 5.13 10.47
N ARG A 27 0.89 5.82 11.51
CA ARG A 27 2.33 5.94 11.76
C ARG A 27 2.99 4.59 12.03
N LEU A 28 2.34 3.74 12.82
CA LEU A 28 2.87 2.42 13.13
C LEU A 28 2.90 1.52 11.89
N ALA A 29 1.89 1.59 11.03
CA ALA A 29 1.86 0.84 9.78
C ALA A 29 3.04 1.20 8.87
N ARG A 30 3.32 2.50 8.67
CA ARG A 30 4.50 2.96 7.92
C ARG A 30 5.81 2.44 8.54
N HIS A 31 5.95 2.54 9.86
CA HIS A 31 7.17 2.12 10.54
C HIS A 31 7.42 0.61 10.41
N LEU A 32 6.39 -0.21 10.64
CA LEU A 32 6.49 -1.66 10.49
C LEU A 32 6.69 -2.08 9.03
N ALA A 33 6.10 -1.37 8.07
CA ALA A 33 6.35 -1.61 6.67
C ALA A 33 7.83 -1.43 6.31
N LEU A 34 8.42 -0.29 6.68
CA LEU A 34 9.84 -0.03 6.45
C LEU A 34 10.75 -1.06 7.13
N HIS A 35 10.45 -1.41 8.37
CA HIS A 35 11.18 -2.46 9.07
C HIS A 35 11.09 -3.81 8.35
N GLN A 36 9.91 -4.15 7.81
CA GLN A 36 9.70 -5.38 7.07
C GLN A 36 10.45 -5.38 5.72
N LEU A 37 10.46 -4.25 5.00
CA LEU A 37 11.22 -4.09 3.76
C LEU A 37 12.72 -4.28 4.00
N HIS A 38 13.25 -3.67 5.07
CA HIS A 38 14.63 -3.88 5.49
C HIS A 38 14.93 -5.35 5.81
N ALA A 39 14.05 -6.01 6.56
CA ALA A 39 14.17 -7.44 6.85
C ALA A 39 14.09 -8.31 5.58
N TRP A 40 13.50 -7.80 4.50
CA TRP A 40 13.49 -8.46 3.19
C TRP A 40 14.67 -8.12 2.29
N GLY A 41 15.55 -7.20 2.71
CA GLY A 41 16.75 -6.82 1.97
C GLY A 41 16.62 -5.53 1.16
N ILE A 42 15.53 -4.77 1.32
CA ILE A 42 15.38 -3.42 0.75
C ILE A 42 15.88 -2.42 1.80
N PRO A 43 17.07 -1.79 1.62
CA PRO A 43 17.67 -0.95 2.66
C PRO A 43 16.81 0.26 3.01
N TYR A 44 16.96 0.77 4.23
CA TYR A 44 16.46 2.11 4.57
C TYR A 44 17.09 3.16 3.67
N ASP A 45 16.37 4.26 3.44
CA ASP A 45 16.81 5.41 2.64
C ASP A 45 17.17 5.06 1.17
N SER A 46 16.75 3.89 0.68
CA SER A 46 16.78 3.56 -0.73
C SER A 46 15.51 4.07 -1.42
N ASP A 47 15.59 4.42 -2.70
CA ASP A 47 14.44 4.92 -3.47
C ASP A 47 13.19 4.02 -3.34
N PRO A 48 13.28 2.67 -3.39
CA PRO A 48 12.11 1.82 -3.19
C PRO A 48 11.54 1.89 -1.77
N SER A 49 12.40 2.01 -0.76
CA SER A 49 12.00 2.12 0.64
C SER A 49 11.28 3.44 0.90
N ASP A 50 11.82 4.55 0.41
CA ASP A 50 11.22 5.88 0.55
C ASP A 50 9.90 5.99 -0.20
N THR A 51 9.83 5.46 -1.43
CA THR A 51 8.60 5.42 -2.22
C THR A 51 7.53 4.58 -1.52
N ALA A 52 7.88 3.39 -1.03
CA ALA A 52 6.97 2.55 -0.26
C ALA A 52 6.51 3.24 1.04
N ALA A 53 7.39 4.01 1.69
CA ALA A 53 7.04 4.78 2.89
C ALA A 53 5.91 5.77 2.62
N VAL A 54 5.98 6.47 1.48
CA VAL A 54 4.95 7.43 1.05
C VAL A 54 3.66 6.69 0.70
N LEU A 55 3.74 5.64 -0.12
CA LEU A 55 2.56 4.85 -0.51
C LEU A 55 1.83 4.29 0.71
N VAL A 56 2.54 3.67 1.66
CA VAL A 56 1.93 3.15 2.90
C VAL A 56 1.32 4.28 3.72
N ALA A 57 1.99 5.43 3.84
CA ALA A 57 1.49 6.57 4.61
C ALA A 57 0.17 7.10 4.04
N GLU A 58 0.10 7.31 2.73
CA GLU A 58 -1.07 7.87 2.07
C GLU A 58 -2.25 6.88 2.06
N LEU A 59 -1.99 5.60 1.78
CA LEU A 59 -3.03 4.57 1.83
C LEU A 59 -3.57 4.36 3.26
N ALA A 60 -2.70 4.35 4.27
CA ALA A 60 -3.13 4.25 5.67
C ALA A 60 -3.88 5.51 6.12
N ALA A 61 -3.45 6.71 5.71
CA ALA A 61 -4.15 7.95 6.00
C ALA A 61 -5.56 7.96 5.37
N ASN A 62 -5.69 7.45 4.14
CA ASN A 62 -6.98 7.27 3.47
C ASN A 62 -7.87 6.28 4.23
N ALA A 63 -7.33 5.15 4.70
CA ALA A 63 -8.08 4.20 5.51
C ALA A 63 -8.56 4.81 6.85
N VAL A 64 -7.72 5.63 7.50
CA VAL A 64 -8.06 6.32 8.75
C VAL A 64 -9.11 7.42 8.54
N THR A 65 -9.07 8.13 7.41
CA THR A 65 -9.92 9.30 7.15
C THR A 65 -11.24 8.90 6.50
N HIS A 66 -11.18 8.01 5.51
CA HIS A 66 -12.30 7.64 4.66
C HIS A 66 -12.80 6.22 4.91
N GLY A 67 -11.93 5.30 5.34
CA GLY A 67 -12.27 3.89 5.63
C GLY A 67 -12.75 3.61 7.05
N ARG A 68 -12.73 4.61 7.94
CA ARG A 68 -12.98 4.42 9.37
C ARG A 68 -14.43 4.05 9.66
N VAL A 69 -14.60 2.89 10.29
CA VAL A 69 -15.82 2.48 11.00
C VAL A 69 -15.45 2.35 12.49
N PRO A 70 -16.19 2.96 13.43
CA PRO A 70 -15.87 2.85 14.86
C PRO A 70 -15.69 1.39 15.31
N GLY A 71 -14.60 1.12 16.04
CA GLY A 71 -14.28 -0.23 16.52
C GLY A 71 -13.74 -1.21 15.45
N ARG A 72 -13.42 -0.74 14.24
CA ARG A 72 -12.83 -1.56 13.18
C ARG A 72 -11.40 -1.10 12.87
N ASP A 73 -10.54 -2.09 12.68
CA ASP A 73 -9.18 -1.92 12.20
C ASP A 73 -9.15 -1.92 10.66
N TYR A 74 -8.07 -1.36 10.09
CA TYR A 74 -7.70 -1.60 8.70
C TYR A 74 -6.53 -2.60 8.66
N GLU A 75 -6.35 -3.25 7.51
CA GLU A 75 -5.32 -4.27 7.30
C GLU A 75 -4.34 -3.79 6.24
N LEU A 76 -3.04 -3.86 6.53
CA LEU A 76 -1.95 -3.67 5.57
C LEU A 76 -1.38 -5.03 5.20
N THR A 77 -1.27 -5.32 3.91
CA THR A 77 -0.54 -6.45 3.37
C THR A 77 0.56 -5.96 2.44
N LEU A 78 1.77 -6.43 2.67
CA LEU A 78 2.92 -6.26 1.78
C LEU A 78 3.23 -7.60 1.13
N THR A 79 3.35 -7.62 -0.19
CA THR A 79 3.79 -8.81 -0.93
C THR A 79 5.00 -8.43 -1.77
N LEU A 80 6.15 -9.01 -1.44
CA LEU A 80 7.38 -8.86 -2.19
C LEU A 80 7.54 -10.04 -3.15
N SER A 81 7.57 -9.72 -4.43
CA SER A 81 7.97 -10.60 -5.54
C SER A 81 9.34 -10.17 -6.06
N PRO A 82 10.02 -10.95 -6.93
CA PRO A 82 11.38 -10.64 -7.39
C PRO A 82 11.59 -9.21 -7.90
N ASP A 83 10.57 -8.64 -8.55
CA ASP A 83 10.68 -7.36 -9.25
C ASP A 83 9.63 -6.33 -8.83
N THR A 84 8.78 -6.67 -7.85
CA THR A 84 7.62 -5.84 -7.50
C THR A 84 7.31 -5.94 -6.01
N LEU A 85 7.09 -4.78 -5.40
CA LEU A 85 6.46 -4.65 -4.09
C LEU A 85 4.99 -4.27 -4.28
N ARG A 86 4.09 -5.12 -3.81
CA ARG A 86 2.66 -4.83 -3.74
C ARG A 86 2.27 -4.43 -2.33
N ILE A 87 1.55 -3.31 -2.21
CA ILE A 87 1.07 -2.69 -0.98
C ILE A 87 -0.46 -2.67 -1.05
N GLU A 88 -1.11 -3.39 -0.15
CA GLU A 88 -2.57 -3.50 -0.09
C GLU A 88 -3.06 -2.97 1.25
N VAL A 89 -3.98 -1.99 1.22
CA VAL A 89 -4.65 -1.48 2.41
C VAL A 89 -6.14 -1.75 2.30
N SER A 90 -6.67 -2.54 3.24
CA SER A 90 -8.07 -2.93 3.29
C SER A 90 -8.78 -2.28 4.47
N ASP A 91 -9.92 -1.64 4.22
CA ASP A 91 -10.82 -1.12 5.26
C ASP A 91 -12.21 -1.74 5.13
N THR A 92 -13.04 -1.64 6.18
CA THR A 92 -14.36 -2.28 6.22
C THR A 92 -15.50 -1.37 5.75
N ARG A 93 -15.24 -0.17 5.25
CA ARG A 93 -16.30 0.78 4.86
C ARG A 93 -16.69 0.58 3.40
N THR A 94 -17.97 0.27 3.17
CA THR A 94 -18.55 -0.03 1.86
C THR A 94 -19.14 1.19 1.14
N GLU A 95 -19.63 2.18 1.90
CA GLU A 95 -20.38 3.32 1.34
C GLU A 95 -19.52 4.39 0.67
N GLN A 96 -18.22 4.46 1.01
CA GLN A 96 -17.31 5.46 0.46
C GLN A 96 -16.16 4.78 -0.26
N ARG A 97 -16.02 5.10 -1.55
CA ARG A 97 -14.96 4.59 -2.44
C ARG A 97 -14.06 5.72 -2.90
N PRO A 98 -12.74 5.50 -2.97
CA PRO A 98 -11.85 6.43 -3.64
C PRO A 98 -12.17 6.47 -5.15
N PRO A 99 -11.78 7.55 -5.84
CA PRO A 99 -11.73 7.59 -7.30
C PRO A 99 -10.96 6.40 -7.89
N ARG A 100 -11.19 6.13 -9.17
CA ARG A 100 -10.42 5.13 -9.92
C ARG A 100 -9.08 5.73 -10.38
N PRO A 101 -8.08 4.89 -10.70
CA PRO A 101 -6.88 5.33 -11.41
C PRO A 101 -7.24 6.15 -12.66
N GLY A 102 -6.58 7.29 -12.84
CA GLY A 102 -6.83 8.27 -13.90
C GLY A 102 -7.94 9.28 -13.61
N ASP A 103 -8.76 9.05 -12.58
CA ASP A 103 -9.88 9.94 -12.19
C ASP A 103 -9.58 10.71 -10.89
N VAL A 104 -8.33 10.74 -10.42
CA VAL A 104 -7.97 11.44 -9.18
C VAL A 104 -8.03 12.95 -9.39
N PRO A 105 -8.93 13.68 -8.71
CA PRO A 105 -9.01 15.12 -8.86
C PRO A 105 -7.77 15.78 -8.27
N HIS A 106 -7.12 16.66 -9.02
CA HIS A 106 -6.05 17.48 -8.49
C HIS A 106 -6.64 18.54 -7.54
N PRO A 107 -6.31 18.50 -6.24
CA PRO A 107 -6.81 19.50 -5.33
C PRO A 107 -6.13 20.86 -5.62
N PRO A 108 -6.76 21.98 -5.28
CA PRO A 108 -6.16 23.31 -5.42
C PRO A 108 -4.76 23.39 -4.78
N ALA A 109 -3.89 24.26 -5.31
CA ALA A 109 -2.51 24.40 -4.83
C ALA A 109 -2.39 24.74 -3.32
N LEU A 110 -3.42 25.34 -2.72
CA LEU A 110 -3.48 25.67 -1.30
C LEU A 110 -4.27 24.67 -0.44
N ALA A 111 -4.76 23.58 -1.03
CA ALA A 111 -5.51 22.58 -0.28
C ALA A 111 -4.58 21.77 0.66
N GLU A 112 -4.94 21.73 1.94
CA GLU A 112 -4.20 21.01 2.98
C GLU A 112 -4.53 19.50 3.03
N SER A 113 -5.50 19.05 2.22
CA SER A 113 -5.97 17.65 2.18
C SER A 113 -6.29 17.21 0.74
N GLY A 114 -6.48 15.91 0.53
CA GLY A 114 -6.84 15.35 -0.78
C GLY A 114 -5.67 15.09 -1.72
N ARG A 115 -4.43 15.25 -1.26
CA ARG A 115 -3.21 14.96 -2.06
C ARG A 115 -2.79 13.49 -2.03
N GLY A 116 -3.31 12.70 -1.09
CA GLY A 116 -2.80 11.35 -0.88
C GLY A 116 -2.93 10.43 -2.09
N LEU A 117 -4.08 10.43 -2.76
CA LEU A 117 -4.24 9.66 -4.00
C LEU A 117 -3.46 10.22 -5.18
N VAL A 118 -3.19 11.54 -5.21
CA VAL A 118 -2.32 12.14 -6.24
C VAL A 118 -0.89 11.62 -6.09
N LEU A 119 -0.40 11.48 -4.86
CA LEU A 119 0.90 10.88 -4.59
C LEU A 119 0.93 9.39 -4.93
N VAL A 120 -0.14 8.64 -4.62
CA VAL A 120 -0.25 7.22 -5.00
C VAL A 120 -0.21 7.08 -6.53
N GLU A 121 -0.96 7.91 -7.25
CA GLU A 121 -1.01 7.90 -8.72
C GLU A 121 0.34 8.28 -9.35
N ALA A 122 1.08 9.20 -8.74
CA ALA A 122 2.38 9.62 -9.25
C ALA A 122 3.51 8.62 -8.96
N LEU A 123 3.43 7.86 -7.86
CA LEU A 123 4.53 7.03 -7.36
C LEU A 123 4.36 5.54 -7.61
N ALA A 124 3.13 5.04 -7.72
CA ALA A 124 2.89 3.63 -7.99
C ALA A 124 3.08 3.33 -9.49
N SER A 125 3.73 2.22 -9.82
CA SER A 125 3.78 1.73 -11.21
C SER A 125 2.39 1.31 -11.69
N ARG A 126 1.57 0.82 -10.75
CA ARG A 126 0.15 0.54 -10.94
C ARG A 126 -0.58 0.69 -9.62
N TRP A 127 -1.82 1.15 -9.64
CA TRP A 127 -2.70 1.05 -8.49
C TRP A 127 -4.14 0.75 -8.90
N GLU A 128 -4.95 0.24 -7.97
CA GLU A 128 -6.35 -0.10 -8.21
C GLU A 128 -7.16 -0.19 -6.91
N VAL A 129 -8.48 -0.21 -7.07
CA VAL A 129 -9.45 -0.32 -5.99
C VAL A 129 -10.26 -1.58 -6.21
N LEU A 130 -10.18 -2.51 -5.25
CA LEU A 130 -10.80 -3.82 -5.33
C LEU A 130 -11.92 -3.94 -4.30
N GLU A 131 -12.93 -4.75 -4.62
CA GLU A 131 -13.83 -5.28 -3.60
C GLU A 131 -13.02 -6.15 -2.65
N ARG A 132 -13.22 -5.95 -1.34
CA ARG A 132 -12.87 -7.00 -0.39
C ARG A 132 -13.85 -8.13 -0.65
N GLY A 133 -13.45 -9.41 -0.56
CA GLY A 133 -14.35 -10.58 -0.76
C GLY A 133 -15.44 -10.73 0.33
N GLY A 134 -16.09 -9.63 0.72
CA GLY A 134 -16.94 -9.38 1.87
C GLY A 134 -17.19 -7.86 2.00
N LEU A 135 -17.34 -7.34 3.23
CA LEU A 135 -17.52 -5.90 3.44
C LEU A 135 -16.20 -5.13 3.34
N GLY A 136 -16.23 -4.04 2.56
CA GLY A 136 -15.16 -3.06 2.48
C GLY A 136 -14.48 -3.03 1.12
N LYS A 137 -13.29 -2.45 1.09
CA LYS A 137 -12.49 -2.27 -0.12
C LYS A 137 -11.02 -2.49 0.20
N THR A 138 -10.26 -2.82 -0.84
CA THR A 138 -8.80 -2.88 -0.81
C THR A 138 -8.27 -1.89 -1.83
N VAL A 139 -7.45 -0.95 -1.40
CA VAL A 139 -6.64 -0.14 -2.31
C VAL A 139 -5.27 -0.80 -2.44
N ARG A 140 -4.91 -1.15 -3.66
CA ARG A 140 -3.66 -1.80 -4.01
C ARG A 140 -2.78 -0.82 -4.77
N ALA A 141 -1.53 -0.70 -4.38
CA ALA A 141 -0.47 -0.03 -5.13
C ALA A 141 0.68 -1.02 -5.37
N GLU A 142 1.28 -0.97 -6.55
CA GLU A 142 2.45 -1.72 -6.95
C GLU A 142 3.61 -0.77 -7.20
N LEU A 143 4.80 -1.20 -6.82
CA LEU A 143 6.05 -0.50 -7.02
C LEU A 143 7.02 -1.47 -7.69
N ASP A 144 7.58 -1.05 -8.82
CA ASP A 144 8.61 -1.81 -9.53
C ASP A 144 9.96 -1.65 -8.80
N LEU A 145 10.72 -2.74 -8.70
CA LEU A 145 11.99 -2.81 -7.96
C LEU A 145 13.21 -2.95 -8.89
N ARG A 146 13.02 -2.78 -10.20
CA ARG A 146 14.06 -2.89 -11.23
C ARG A 146 14.69 -1.56 -11.58
#